data_AF-A0A963IMR1-F1
#
_entry.id   AF-A0A963IMR1-F1
#
_cell.length_a   1.000
_cell.length_b   1.000
_cell.length_c   1.000
_cell.angle_alpha   90.00
_cell.angle_beta   90.00
_cell.angle_gamma   90.00
#
_symmetry.space_group_name_H-M   'P 1'
#
loop_
_entity.id
_entity.type
_entity.pdbx_description
1 polymer ?
#
loop_
_entity_poly.entity_id
_entity_poly.type
_entity_poly.pdbx_seq_one_letter_code
_entity_poly.pdbx_strand_id
1 'polypeptide(L)'
;LATEGYFSPVLVVSERAGSLWLEVDPGQRSHVDRVRIVIDGDVEPARREALIESWKLKSGEPFRQSAWDDAKQSLLADLIAVDFAAGRLQDSRAEVHPETQRVDLQVVLVAGPSYSFGELKISGLKRYSAALIERYNRSVEPGRPYSEERLLALQTALQDTPYFGSVTVALDRSDDGGVPATADGRVSAPVLVHVRERAPYQVSLGAGFSTNTGARVEANYRSADLFGRAWELHSGVRIEQLRQTAYADVFLPPDQRRRRDGVGAAFEKSDIEDLALEGYSIGATRVQKRGSIEQRLALNWLQEKQTPKGSPTTTNRALTAQAGWTWRHAPDPLNPSEGIALQAQLGGGSKQLLSDQDFLRTYFRYAQGLPLGVSDGLFLRAELGVTLAPSSDGIP
;
A
#
# COMPACT_ATOMS: atom_id res chain seq x y z
N LEU A 1 -6.74 -34.58 22.95
CA LEU A 1 -5.49 -35.08 23.56
C LEU A 1 -4.44 -35.37 22.48
N ALA A 2 -4.69 -36.30 21.54
CA ALA A 2 -3.73 -36.64 20.48
C ALA A 2 -3.29 -35.43 19.61
N THR A 3 -4.21 -34.55 19.23
CA THR A 3 -3.89 -33.30 18.50
C THR A 3 -3.00 -32.34 19.27
N GLU A 4 -3.02 -32.45 20.60
CA GLU A 4 -2.16 -31.71 21.52
C GLU A 4 -0.89 -32.50 21.90
N GLY A 5 -0.59 -33.61 21.23
CA GLY A 5 0.63 -34.39 21.48
C GLY A 5 0.57 -35.34 22.67
N TYR A 6 -0.61 -35.59 23.22
CA TYR A 6 -0.82 -36.60 24.26
C TYR A 6 -1.32 -37.90 23.63
N PHE A 7 -0.41 -38.87 23.46
CA PHE A 7 -0.67 -40.12 22.73
C PHE A 7 -0.84 -41.34 23.64
N SER A 8 -0.57 -41.21 24.93
CA SER A 8 -0.73 -42.28 25.93
C SER A 8 -1.65 -41.86 27.08
N PRO A 9 -2.88 -41.37 26.82
CA PRO A 9 -3.78 -40.95 27.90
C PRO A 9 -4.43 -42.16 28.59
N VAL A 10 -4.67 -42.03 29.89
CA VAL A 10 -5.47 -42.97 30.68
C VAL A 10 -6.83 -42.34 30.95
N LEU A 11 -7.90 -43.05 30.55
CA LEU A 11 -9.28 -42.61 30.69
C LEU A 11 -10.01 -43.55 31.63
N VAL A 12 -10.52 -43.03 32.76
CA VAL A 12 -11.29 -43.80 33.72
C VAL A 12 -12.71 -43.25 33.76
N VAL A 13 -13.67 -44.08 33.37
CA VAL A 13 -15.10 -43.75 33.43
C VAL A 13 -15.69 -44.35 34.70
N SER A 14 -16.42 -43.54 35.47
CA SER A 14 -17.15 -44.00 36.66
C SER A 14 -18.54 -43.38 36.75
N GLU A 15 -19.51 -44.10 37.31
CA GLU A 15 -20.85 -43.59 37.55
C GLU A 15 -21.05 -43.33 39.05
N ARG A 16 -21.50 -42.12 39.40
CA ARG A 16 -21.74 -41.72 40.79
C ARG A 16 -23.07 -40.97 40.88
N ALA A 17 -23.98 -41.50 41.70
CA ALA A 17 -25.31 -40.93 41.96
C ALA A 17 -26.13 -40.62 40.68
N GLY A 18 -26.08 -41.52 39.69
CA GLY A 18 -26.79 -41.36 38.41
C GLY A 18 -26.14 -40.37 37.43
N SER A 19 -24.95 -39.86 37.74
CA SER A 19 -24.13 -39.02 36.84
C SER A 19 -22.87 -39.75 36.39
N LEU A 20 -22.50 -39.59 35.12
CA LEU A 20 -21.33 -40.21 34.51
C LEU A 20 -20.12 -39.26 34.61
N TRP A 21 -19.04 -39.73 35.21
CA TRP A 21 -17.79 -39.02 35.41
C TRP A 21 -16.68 -39.63 34.54
N LEU A 22 -15.94 -38.79 33.83
CA LEU A 22 -14.76 -39.16 33.06
C LEU A 22 -13.54 -38.49 33.69
N GLU A 23 -12.66 -39.29 34.28
CA GLU A 23 -11.34 -38.85 34.74
C GLU A 23 -10.33 -39.08 33.62
N VAL A 24 -9.55 -38.03 33.33
CA VAL A 24 -8.60 -38.01 32.21
C VAL A 24 -7.23 -37.69 32.77
N ASP A 25 -6.31 -38.66 32.70
CA ASP A 25 -4.88 -38.41 32.81
C ASP A 25 -4.29 -38.35 31.39
N PRO A 26 -3.90 -37.15 30.90
CA PRO A 26 -3.32 -37.00 29.58
C PRO A 26 -1.99 -37.74 29.38
N GLY A 27 -1.28 -38.08 30.47
CA GLY A 27 0.09 -38.56 30.42
C GLY A 27 1.09 -37.48 29.98
N GLN A 28 2.32 -37.89 29.67
CA GLN A 28 3.35 -36.96 29.18
C GLN A 28 3.10 -36.57 27.72
N ARG A 29 3.40 -35.31 27.41
CA ARG A 29 3.32 -34.80 26.04
C ARG A 29 4.50 -35.31 25.23
N SER A 30 4.25 -35.74 24.01
CA SER A 30 5.32 -36.15 23.09
C SER A 30 6.06 -34.93 22.51
N HIS A 31 7.35 -35.11 22.29
CA HIS A 31 8.26 -34.10 21.75
C HIS A 31 8.81 -34.53 20.39
N VAL A 32 9.17 -33.55 19.56
CA VAL A 32 9.81 -33.83 18.27
C VAL A 32 11.24 -34.31 18.50
N ASP A 33 11.59 -35.51 18.03
CA ASP A 33 12.95 -36.04 18.15
C ASP A 33 13.76 -35.68 16.90
N ARG A 34 13.33 -36.13 15.72
CA ARG A 34 14.01 -35.87 14.45
C ARG A 34 13.13 -35.14 13.46
N VAL A 35 13.77 -34.28 12.67
CA VAL A 35 13.13 -33.58 11.55
C VAL A 35 13.96 -33.85 10.30
N ARG A 36 13.34 -34.46 9.28
CA ARG A 36 13.94 -34.70 7.98
C ARG A 36 13.15 -33.96 6.90
N ILE A 37 13.77 -32.95 6.31
CA ILE A 37 13.20 -32.18 5.22
C ILE A 37 13.99 -32.48 3.95
N VAL A 38 13.29 -32.90 2.90
CA VAL A 38 13.85 -33.11 1.57
C VAL A 38 13.12 -32.18 0.62
N ILE A 39 13.86 -31.38 -0.13
CA ILE A 39 13.34 -30.53 -1.20
C ILE A 39 13.90 -31.08 -2.50
N ASP A 40 13.10 -31.68 -3.36
CA ASP A 40 13.54 -32.21 -4.64
C ASP A 40 13.41 -31.14 -5.74
N GLY A 41 14.29 -31.19 -6.73
CA GLY A 41 14.40 -30.21 -7.82
C GLY A 41 15.63 -29.28 -7.73
N ASP A 42 15.79 -28.48 -8.77
CA ASP A 42 16.95 -27.61 -9.02
C ASP A 42 16.88 -26.30 -8.23
N VAL A 43 16.83 -26.43 -6.90
CA VAL A 43 16.88 -25.29 -5.97
C VAL A 43 18.32 -25.04 -5.56
N GLU A 44 18.77 -23.80 -5.76
CA GLU A 44 20.09 -23.29 -5.32
C GLU A 44 20.42 -23.73 -3.88
N PRO A 45 21.64 -24.23 -3.60
CA PRO A 45 22.00 -24.79 -2.29
C PRO A 45 21.75 -23.83 -1.13
N ALA A 46 22.14 -22.56 -1.27
CA ALA A 46 21.94 -21.55 -0.22
C ALA A 46 20.45 -21.27 0.05
N ARG A 47 19.59 -21.31 -0.99
CA ARG A 47 18.15 -21.13 -0.82
C ARG A 47 17.52 -22.34 -0.15
N ARG A 48 17.95 -23.54 -0.53
CA ARG A 48 17.51 -24.80 0.08
C ARG A 48 17.84 -24.84 1.57
N GLU A 49 19.06 -24.46 1.94
CA GLU A 49 19.47 -24.36 3.34
C GLU A 49 18.60 -23.34 4.11
N ALA A 50 18.41 -22.14 3.55
CA ALA A 50 17.55 -21.12 4.17
C ALA A 50 16.10 -21.58 4.37
N LEU A 51 15.55 -22.37 3.43
CA LEU A 51 14.21 -22.98 3.57
C LEU A 51 14.17 -24.04 4.69
N ILE A 52 15.22 -24.87 4.80
CA ILE A 52 15.31 -25.86 5.87
C ILE A 52 15.45 -25.16 7.23
N GLU A 53 16.22 -24.08 7.30
CA GLU A 53 16.39 -23.27 8.51
C GLU A 53 15.12 -22.50 8.92
N SER A 54 14.25 -22.16 7.97
CA SER A 54 12.96 -21.50 8.26
C SER A 54 11.91 -22.43 8.87
N TRP A 55 12.22 -23.73 8.97
CA TRP A 55 11.33 -24.72 9.58
C TRP A 55 10.96 -24.37 11.02
N LYS A 56 9.65 -24.26 11.27
CA LYS A 56 9.10 -23.73 12.52
C LYS A 56 9.03 -24.73 13.68
N LEU A 57 8.96 -26.04 13.40
CA LEU A 57 8.72 -27.07 14.42
C LEU A 57 10.01 -27.86 14.71
N LYS A 58 10.87 -27.32 15.58
CA LYS A 58 12.24 -27.82 15.77
C LYS A 58 12.29 -29.08 16.64
N SER A 59 13.40 -29.81 16.54
CA SER A 59 13.71 -30.90 17.46
C SER A 59 13.74 -30.39 18.91
N GLY A 60 13.16 -31.17 19.84
CA GLY A 60 12.96 -30.85 21.24
C GLY A 60 11.63 -30.15 21.56
N GLU A 61 10.97 -29.56 20.58
CA GLU A 61 9.71 -28.85 20.82
C GLU A 61 8.54 -29.82 21.08
N PRO A 62 7.54 -29.43 21.88
CA PRO A 62 6.35 -30.23 22.08
C PRO A 62 5.56 -30.41 20.78
N PHE A 63 5.16 -31.64 20.47
CA PHE A 63 4.37 -31.91 19.27
C PHE A 63 2.93 -31.38 19.42
N ARG A 64 2.46 -30.69 18.38
CA ARG A 64 1.05 -30.31 18.17
C ARG A 64 0.70 -30.50 16.70
N GLN A 65 -0.50 -31.01 16.44
CA GLN A 65 -0.99 -31.17 15.08
C GLN A 65 -1.07 -29.84 14.34
N SER A 66 -1.54 -28.77 14.99
CA SER A 66 -1.59 -27.43 14.40
C SER A 66 -0.21 -26.90 14.04
N ALA A 67 0.77 -27.01 14.94
CA ALA A 67 2.14 -26.58 14.67
C ALA A 67 2.78 -27.37 13.51
N TRP A 68 2.47 -28.66 13.38
CA TRP A 68 2.91 -29.48 12.25
C TRP A 68 2.29 -29.03 10.93
N ASP A 69 0.98 -28.77 10.91
CA ASP A 69 0.28 -28.30 9.71
C ASP A 69 0.75 -26.90 9.30
N ASP A 70 0.92 -25.98 10.27
CA ASP A 70 1.43 -24.63 10.05
C ASP A 70 2.88 -24.63 9.52
N ALA A 71 3.74 -25.51 10.04
CA ALA A 71 5.13 -25.64 9.60
C ALA A 71 5.21 -26.14 8.15
N LYS A 72 4.43 -27.16 7.78
CA LYS A 72 4.34 -27.64 6.38
C LYS A 72 3.82 -26.55 5.43
N GLN A 73 2.74 -25.88 5.82
CA GLN A 73 2.13 -24.82 5.00
C GLN A 73 3.09 -23.64 4.82
N SER A 74 3.78 -23.22 5.88
CA SER A 74 4.77 -22.14 5.82
C SER A 74 5.94 -22.50 4.91
N LEU A 75 6.50 -23.71 5.06
CA LEU A 75 7.62 -24.16 4.23
C LEU A 75 7.22 -24.27 2.74
N LEU A 76 6.03 -24.79 2.46
CA LEU A 76 5.51 -24.85 1.09
C LEU A 76 5.30 -23.44 0.52
N ALA A 77 4.72 -22.52 1.30
CA ALA A 77 4.53 -21.12 0.91
C ALA A 77 5.88 -20.45 0.57
N ASP A 78 6.89 -20.61 1.42
CA ASP A 78 8.23 -20.05 1.20
C ASP A 78 8.90 -20.61 -0.08
N LEU A 79 8.66 -21.89 -0.39
CA LEU A 79 9.15 -22.52 -1.61
C LEU A 79 8.45 -21.93 -2.86
N ILE A 80 7.12 -21.83 -2.85
CA ILE A 80 6.36 -21.35 -4.02
C ILE A 80 6.36 -19.83 -4.19
N ALA A 81 6.90 -19.09 -3.24
CA ALA A 81 6.95 -17.62 -3.27
C ALA A 81 8.00 -17.07 -4.24
N VAL A 82 9.07 -17.83 -4.55
CA VAL A 82 10.22 -17.37 -5.36
C VAL A 82 10.66 -18.47 -6.31
N ASP A 83 10.76 -18.13 -7.60
CA ASP A 83 11.13 -19.01 -8.73
C ASP A 83 10.22 -20.22 -8.97
N PHE A 84 9.75 -20.95 -7.95
CA PHE A 84 9.14 -22.28 -8.07
C PHE A 84 7.61 -22.28 -7.86
N ALA A 85 6.87 -21.57 -8.72
CA ALA A 85 5.43 -21.40 -8.59
C ALA A 85 4.60 -22.71 -8.58
N ALA A 86 5.15 -23.79 -9.13
CA ALA A 86 4.51 -25.11 -9.20
C ALA A 86 4.96 -26.08 -8.08
N GLY A 87 5.68 -25.57 -7.08
CA GLY A 87 6.13 -26.38 -5.94
C GLY A 87 4.97 -27.03 -5.19
N ARG A 88 5.18 -28.26 -4.72
CA ARG A 88 4.14 -29.04 -4.03
C ARG A 88 4.70 -29.93 -2.94
N LEU A 89 3.86 -30.23 -1.96
CA LEU A 89 4.11 -31.28 -0.98
C LEU A 89 3.86 -32.64 -1.61
N GLN A 90 4.90 -33.45 -1.70
CA GLN A 90 4.83 -34.81 -2.26
C GLN A 90 4.52 -35.84 -1.18
N ASP A 91 5.20 -35.76 -0.03
CA ASP A 91 4.96 -36.65 1.10
C ASP A 91 5.15 -35.90 2.43
N SER A 92 4.39 -36.30 3.44
CA SER A 92 4.56 -35.81 4.81
C SER A 92 4.14 -36.86 5.81
N ARG A 93 5.00 -37.11 6.80
CA ARG A 93 4.78 -38.14 7.83
C ARG A 93 5.19 -37.61 9.20
N ALA A 94 4.33 -37.86 10.19
CA ALA A 94 4.65 -37.70 11.60
C ALA A 94 4.52 -39.07 12.26
N GLU A 95 5.65 -39.70 12.54
CA GLU A 95 5.71 -41.02 13.16
C GLU A 95 5.81 -40.86 14.68
N VAL A 96 4.77 -41.28 15.38
CA VAL A 96 4.66 -41.14 16.83
C VAL A 96 5.10 -42.42 17.50
N HIS A 97 5.97 -42.29 18.52
CA HIS A 97 6.44 -43.36 19.38
C HIS A 97 5.90 -43.13 20.80
N PRO A 98 4.71 -43.67 21.15
CA PRO A 98 4.05 -43.36 22.43
C PRO A 98 4.85 -43.82 23.66
N GLU A 99 5.61 -44.91 23.53
CA GLU A 99 6.43 -45.49 24.60
C GLU A 99 7.61 -44.58 24.99
N THR A 100 8.18 -43.87 24.03
CA THR A 100 9.32 -42.97 24.23
C THR A 100 8.92 -41.50 24.24
N GLN A 101 7.63 -41.20 24.02
CA GLN A 101 7.07 -39.86 23.91
C GLN A 101 7.78 -39.02 22.84
N ARG A 102 8.15 -39.65 21.73
CA ARG A 102 8.88 -39.02 20.63
C ARG A 102 8.06 -38.99 19.36
N VAL A 103 8.28 -37.97 18.54
CA VAL A 103 7.70 -37.86 17.21
C VAL A 103 8.81 -37.57 16.20
N ASP A 104 8.92 -38.42 15.18
CA ASP A 104 9.81 -38.22 14.05
C ASP A 104 9.05 -37.62 12.88
N LEU A 105 9.54 -36.51 12.34
CA LEU A 105 8.91 -35.75 11.27
C LEU A 105 9.67 -35.92 9.97
N GLN A 106 8.94 -36.21 8.89
CA GLN A 106 9.47 -36.25 7.52
C GLN A 106 8.60 -35.41 6.59
N VAL A 107 9.24 -34.54 5.80
CA VAL A 107 8.61 -33.71 4.77
C VAL A 107 9.38 -33.86 3.47
N VAL A 108 8.68 -34.15 2.37
CA VAL A 108 9.24 -34.19 1.02
C VAL A 108 8.48 -33.20 0.14
N LEU A 109 9.16 -32.14 -0.28
CA LEU A 109 8.68 -31.16 -1.24
C LEU A 109 9.30 -31.41 -2.61
N VAL A 110 8.57 -31.10 -3.68
CA VAL A 110 9.11 -31.04 -5.05
C VAL A 110 8.95 -29.61 -5.53
N ALA A 111 10.05 -28.95 -5.90
CA ALA A 111 10.07 -27.56 -6.34
C ALA A 111 9.44 -27.37 -7.72
N GLY A 112 9.62 -28.33 -8.63
CA GLY A 112 9.20 -28.18 -10.02
C GLY A 112 10.11 -27.23 -10.82
N PRO A 113 9.70 -26.78 -12.01
CA PRO A 113 10.49 -25.86 -12.82
C PRO A 113 10.54 -24.45 -12.22
N SER A 114 11.60 -23.71 -12.53
CA SER A 114 11.70 -22.30 -12.24
C SER A 114 10.95 -21.46 -13.29
N TYR A 115 10.26 -20.42 -12.84
CA TYR A 115 9.38 -19.59 -13.66
C TYR A 115 9.94 -18.19 -13.85
N SER A 116 9.64 -17.62 -15.03
CA SER A 116 9.75 -16.18 -15.31
C SER A 116 8.40 -15.65 -15.78
N PHE A 117 8.16 -14.36 -15.58
CA PHE A 117 6.93 -13.74 -16.06
C PHE A 117 6.92 -13.71 -17.60
N GLY A 118 5.80 -14.09 -18.19
CA GLY A 118 5.49 -13.92 -19.60
C GLY A 118 4.68 -12.66 -19.86
N GLU A 119 3.90 -12.66 -20.94
CA GLU A 119 2.99 -11.57 -21.26
C GLU A 119 1.85 -11.42 -20.24
N LEU A 120 1.31 -10.20 -20.13
CA LEU A 120 0.09 -9.95 -19.35
C LEU A 120 -1.15 -10.33 -20.17
N LYS A 121 -1.93 -11.30 -19.69
CA LYS A 121 -3.25 -11.63 -20.24
C LYS A 121 -4.33 -10.92 -19.42
N ILE A 122 -4.81 -9.80 -19.94
CA ILE A 122 -5.75 -8.91 -19.24
C ILE A 122 -7.19 -9.24 -19.66
N SER A 123 -8.10 -9.31 -18.69
CA SER A 123 -9.54 -9.47 -18.96
C SER A 123 -10.42 -8.72 -17.96
N GLY A 124 -11.67 -8.47 -18.36
CA GLY A 124 -12.67 -7.75 -17.57
C GLY A 124 -12.70 -6.23 -17.75
N LEU A 125 -11.80 -5.69 -18.58
CA LEU A 125 -11.85 -4.31 -19.06
C LEU A 125 -13.05 -4.09 -19.99
N LYS A 126 -13.71 -2.94 -19.86
CA LYS A 126 -14.84 -2.51 -20.69
C LYS A 126 -14.65 -1.05 -21.13
N ARG A 127 -14.34 -0.17 -20.18
CA ARG A 127 -14.15 1.28 -20.38
C ARG A 127 -12.68 1.64 -20.60
N TYR A 128 -11.77 0.98 -19.91
CA TYR A 128 -10.35 1.31 -19.93
C TYR A 128 -9.56 0.41 -20.88
N SER A 129 -8.45 0.92 -21.40
CA SER A 129 -7.55 0.14 -22.26
C SER A 129 -6.53 -0.65 -21.45
N ALA A 130 -5.99 -1.73 -22.03
CA ALA A 130 -4.94 -2.55 -21.42
C ALA A 130 -3.68 -1.74 -21.05
N ALA A 131 -3.37 -0.71 -21.84
CA ALA A 131 -2.27 0.23 -21.58
C ALA A 131 -2.39 0.95 -20.23
N LEU A 132 -3.60 1.09 -19.66
CA LEU A 132 -3.77 1.62 -18.31
C LEU A 132 -3.13 0.70 -17.27
N ILE A 133 -3.40 -0.61 -17.34
CA ILE A 133 -2.83 -1.61 -16.43
C ILE A 133 -1.30 -1.64 -16.55
N GLU A 134 -0.77 -1.59 -17.78
CA GLU A 134 0.66 -1.54 -18.04
C GLU A 134 1.35 -0.33 -17.39
N ARG A 135 0.71 0.85 -17.39
CA ARG A 135 1.24 2.06 -16.72
C ARG A 135 1.37 1.91 -15.20
N TYR A 136 0.55 1.06 -14.59
CA TYR A 136 0.61 0.74 -13.17
C TYR A 136 1.49 -0.47 -12.87
N ASN A 137 1.89 -1.24 -13.88
CA ASN A 137 2.78 -2.37 -13.71
C ASN A 137 4.22 -1.93 -13.42
N ARG A 138 4.73 -2.31 -12.24
CA ARG A 138 6.07 -1.94 -11.76
C ARG A 138 6.95 -3.14 -11.41
N SER A 139 6.38 -4.34 -11.41
CA SER A 139 6.97 -5.51 -10.77
C SER A 139 6.96 -6.75 -11.65
N VAL A 140 6.04 -6.84 -12.63
CA VAL A 140 5.77 -8.03 -13.43
C VAL A 140 6.13 -7.76 -14.89
N GLU A 141 7.43 -7.73 -15.18
CA GLU A 141 7.94 -7.50 -16.54
C GLU A 141 8.27 -8.85 -17.20
N PRO A 142 7.97 -9.04 -18.51
CA PRO A 142 8.33 -10.24 -19.22
C PRO A 142 9.84 -10.57 -19.11
N GLY A 143 10.15 -11.85 -18.90
CA GLY A 143 11.51 -12.38 -18.72
C GLY A 143 12.07 -12.25 -17.29
N ARG A 144 11.44 -11.46 -16.43
CA ARG A 144 11.89 -11.30 -15.04
C ARG A 144 11.56 -12.56 -14.21
N PRO A 145 12.42 -12.97 -13.25
CA PRO A 145 12.12 -14.13 -12.39
C PRO A 145 10.81 -13.97 -11.63
N TYR A 146 10.08 -15.07 -11.51
CA TYR A 146 8.82 -15.12 -10.79
C TYR A 146 9.03 -14.86 -9.29
N SER A 147 8.13 -14.08 -8.72
CA SER A 147 7.98 -13.92 -7.29
C SER A 147 6.54 -13.55 -6.95
N GLU A 148 5.96 -14.19 -5.95
CA GLU A 148 4.61 -13.92 -5.46
C GLU A 148 4.48 -12.47 -4.97
N GLU A 149 5.50 -11.95 -4.28
CA GLU A 149 5.56 -10.55 -3.84
C GLU A 149 5.35 -9.57 -5.00
N ARG A 150 5.89 -9.88 -6.17
CA ARG A 150 5.76 -9.03 -7.37
C ARG A 150 4.35 -9.07 -7.95
N LEU A 151 3.68 -10.23 -7.93
CA LEU A 151 2.28 -10.36 -8.34
C LEU A 151 1.37 -9.58 -7.38
N LEU A 152 1.59 -9.74 -6.07
CA LEU A 152 0.87 -8.99 -5.03
C LEU A 152 1.11 -7.48 -5.18
N ALA A 153 2.34 -7.04 -5.45
CA ALA A 153 2.65 -5.63 -5.67
C ALA A 153 1.89 -5.04 -6.88
N LEU A 154 1.74 -5.80 -7.98
CA LEU A 154 0.92 -5.39 -9.12
C LEU A 154 -0.56 -5.33 -8.73
N GLN A 155 -1.06 -6.36 -8.03
CA GLN A 155 -2.43 -6.41 -7.57
C GLN A 155 -2.77 -5.20 -6.70
N THR A 156 -1.97 -4.92 -5.67
CA THR A 156 -2.13 -3.76 -4.79
C THR A 156 -2.06 -2.45 -5.57
N ALA A 157 -1.08 -2.30 -6.48
CA ALA A 157 -0.92 -1.08 -7.27
C ALA A 157 -2.15 -0.78 -8.15
N LEU A 158 -2.85 -1.81 -8.64
CA LEU A 158 -4.09 -1.67 -9.40
C LEU A 158 -5.31 -1.46 -8.49
N GLN A 159 -5.39 -2.13 -7.33
CA GLN A 159 -6.46 -1.97 -6.35
C GLN A 159 -6.48 -0.57 -5.73
N ASP A 160 -5.32 0.03 -5.52
CA ASP A 160 -5.15 1.40 -5.00
C ASP A 160 -5.59 2.49 -5.99
N THR A 161 -5.90 2.12 -7.24
CA THR A 161 -6.42 3.07 -8.24
C THR A 161 -7.92 3.27 -8.10
N PRO A 162 -8.47 4.41 -8.58
CA PRO A 162 -9.91 4.57 -8.59
C PRO A 162 -10.62 3.72 -9.67
N TYR A 163 -9.88 3.16 -10.64
CA TYR A 163 -10.45 2.49 -11.83
C TYR A 163 -11.05 1.11 -11.55
N PHE A 164 -10.52 0.36 -10.59
CA PHE A 164 -10.88 -1.06 -10.39
C PHE A 164 -11.48 -1.30 -9.01
N GLY A 165 -12.61 -1.99 -8.97
CA GLY A 165 -13.29 -2.40 -7.74
C GLY A 165 -12.86 -3.78 -7.24
N SER A 166 -12.23 -4.58 -8.09
CA SER A 166 -11.60 -5.86 -7.74
C SER A 166 -10.51 -6.16 -8.77
N VAL A 167 -9.41 -6.74 -8.31
CA VAL A 167 -8.26 -7.14 -9.13
C VAL A 167 -7.75 -8.46 -8.59
N THR A 168 -7.52 -9.42 -9.48
CA THR A 168 -6.84 -10.68 -9.21
C THR A 168 -5.69 -10.82 -10.19
N VAL A 169 -4.50 -11.09 -9.66
CA VAL A 169 -3.28 -11.30 -10.46
C VAL A 169 -2.74 -12.69 -10.13
N ALA A 170 -2.57 -13.54 -11.14
CA ALA A 170 -2.04 -14.88 -10.97
C ALA A 170 -1.10 -15.26 -12.11
N LEU A 171 -0.13 -16.12 -11.82
CA LEU A 171 0.65 -16.77 -12.87
C LEU A 171 -0.19 -17.89 -13.49
N ASP A 172 -0.23 -17.96 -14.82
CA ASP A 172 -0.86 -19.06 -15.54
C ASP A 172 0.05 -20.30 -15.46
N ARG A 173 -0.36 -21.27 -14.67
CA ARG A 173 0.39 -22.52 -14.43
C ARG A 173 -0.11 -23.68 -15.28
N SER A 174 -1.04 -23.44 -16.21
CA SER A 174 -1.59 -24.52 -17.04
C SER A 174 -0.48 -25.16 -17.87
N ASP A 175 -0.33 -26.47 -17.71
CA ASP A 175 0.73 -27.34 -18.24
C ASP A 175 0.60 -27.61 -19.76
N ASP A 176 0.12 -26.63 -20.54
CA ASP A 176 -0.03 -26.74 -22.00
C ASP A 176 1.30 -26.41 -22.68
N GLY A 177 2.25 -27.35 -22.55
CA GLY A 177 3.10 -27.91 -23.62
C GLY A 177 3.66 -27.00 -24.73
N GLY A 178 3.87 -25.71 -24.52
CA GLY A 178 4.30 -24.83 -25.62
C GLY A 178 4.91 -23.48 -25.25
N VAL A 179 5.03 -23.13 -23.96
CA VAL A 179 5.67 -21.84 -23.63
C VAL A 179 7.19 -22.00 -23.69
N PRO A 180 7.92 -21.23 -24.52
CA PRO A 180 9.35 -21.40 -24.67
C PRO A 180 10.04 -21.21 -23.31
N ALA A 181 10.92 -22.14 -22.97
CA ALA A 181 11.92 -21.87 -21.95
C ALA A 181 12.70 -20.61 -22.37
N THR A 182 12.94 -19.69 -21.45
CA THR A 182 13.83 -18.56 -21.70
C THR A 182 15.24 -19.07 -21.97
N ALA A 183 16.11 -18.21 -22.50
CA ALA A 183 17.52 -18.56 -22.74
C ALA A 183 18.23 -19.11 -21.48
N ASP A 184 17.71 -18.78 -20.29
CA ASP A 184 18.24 -19.19 -18.98
C ASP A 184 17.59 -20.48 -18.44
N GLY A 185 16.78 -21.19 -19.24
CA GLY A 185 16.13 -22.45 -18.84
C GLY A 185 14.90 -22.31 -17.94
N ARG A 186 14.44 -21.08 -17.65
CA ARG A 186 13.19 -20.83 -16.90
C ARG A 186 11.97 -20.99 -17.80
N VAL A 187 10.89 -21.56 -17.30
CA VAL A 187 9.59 -21.57 -17.99
C VAL A 187 9.03 -20.15 -17.97
N SER A 188 8.82 -19.53 -19.14
CA SER A 188 8.06 -18.28 -19.20
C SER A 188 6.58 -18.62 -19.04
N ALA A 189 5.85 -17.95 -18.15
CA ALA A 189 4.43 -18.21 -17.94
C ALA A 189 3.62 -16.92 -17.99
N PRO A 190 2.53 -16.85 -18.80
CA PRO A 190 1.68 -15.68 -18.85
C PRO A 190 1.15 -15.28 -17.47
N VAL A 191 0.92 -13.99 -17.26
CA VAL A 191 0.32 -13.49 -16.02
C VAL A 191 -1.11 -13.08 -16.30
N LEU A 192 -2.06 -13.78 -15.68
CA LEU A 192 -3.47 -13.52 -15.78
C LEU A 192 -3.84 -12.34 -14.88
N VAL A 193 -4.35 -11.28 -15.47
CA VAL A 193 -4.84 -10.09 -14.77
C VAL A 193 -6.35 -9.99 -15.01
N HIS A 194 -7.12 -10.39 -14.02
CA HIS A 194 -8.58 -10.28 -14.03
C HIS A 194 -8.99 -9.05 -13.24
N VAL A 195 -9.70 -8.11 -13.88
CA VAL A 195 -10.19 -6.89 -13.23
C VAL A 195 -11.69 -6.75 -13.34
N ARG A 196 -12.29 -6.13 -12.32
CA ARG A 196 -13.65 -5.59 -12.40
C ARG A 196 -13.56 -4.08 -12.25
N GLU A 197 -13.95 -3.36 -13.30
CA GLU A 197 -13.99 -1.89 -13.27
C GLU A 197 -14.94 -1.38 -12.18
N ARG A 198 -14.52 -0.31 -11.49
CA ARG A 198 -15.34 0.43 -10.53
C ARG A 198 -16.22 1.42 -11.26
N ALA A 199 -17.35 1.81 -10.66
CA ALA A 199 -18.09 2.98 -11.12
C ALA A 199 -17.14 4.20 -11.13
N PRO A 200 -17.01 4.92 -12.25
CA PRO A 200 -15.98 5.95 -12.37
C PRO A 200 -16.36 7.22 -11.62
N TYR A 201 -17.57 7.36 -11.09
CA TYR A 201 -18.05 8.58 -10.46
C TYR A 201 -18.28 8.39 -8.96
N GLN A 202 -17.89 9.40 -8.17
CA GLN A 202 -18.16 9.47 -6.75
C GLN A 202 -18.62 10.88 -6.39
N VAL A 203 -19.75 10.96 -5.68
CA VAL A 203 -20.26 12.21 -5.09
C VAL A 203 -20.18 12.07 -3.58
N SER A 204 -19.59 13.07 -2.92
CA SER A 204 -19.54 13.15 -1.46
C SER A 204 -20.12 14.47 -1.00
N LEU A 205 -21.09 14.42 -0.09
CA LEU A 205 -21.70 15.59 0.55
C LEU A 205 -21.32 15.60 2.03
N GLY A 206 -21.01 16.78 2.56
CA GLY A 206 -20.62 16.95 3.95
C GLY A 206 -21.17 18.24 4.55
N ALA A 207 -21.40 18.23 5.85
CA ALA A 207 -21.76 19.40 6.63
C ALA A 207 -20.96 19.41 7.95
N GLY A 208 -20.71 20.58 8.51
CA GLY A 208 -20.01 20.69 9.79
C GLY A 208 -20.07 22.10 10.37
N PHE A 209 -19.40 22.27 11.51
CA PHE A 209 -19.28 23.55 12.19
C PHE A 209 -17.88 23.69 12.77
N SER A 210 -17.29 24.89 12.69
CA SER A 210 -16.03 25.23 13.34
C SER A 210 -16.17 26.54 14.10
N THR A 211 -15.45 26.71 15.20
CA THR A 211 -15.40 27.98 15.93
C THR A 211 -14.71 29.09 15.14
N ASN A 212 -13.93 28.74 14.12
CA ASN A 212 -13.12 29.70 13.36
C ASN A 212 -13.86 30.26 12.15
N THR A 213 -14.66 29.43 11.48
CA THR A 213 -15.34 29.75 10.20
C THR A 213 -16.84 29.51 10.21
N GLY A 214 -17.38 29.02 11.33
CA GLY A 214 -18.81 28.79 11.53
C GLY A 214 -19.31 27.53 10.83
N ALA A 215 -20.58 27.56 10.42
CA ALA A 215 -21.21 26.47 9.69
C ALA A 215 -20.57 26.28 8.29
N ARG A 216 -20.43 25.03 7.87
CA ARG A 216 -19.90 24.66 6.56
C ARG A 216 -20.71 23.57 5.88
N VAL A 217 -20.81 23.65 4.56
CA VAL A 217 -21.28 22.57 3.69
C VAL A 217 -20.26 22.35 2.58
N GLU A 218 -20.10 21.10 2.16
CA GLU A 218 -19.20 20.74 1.06
C GLU A 218 -19.84 19.70 0.14
N ALA A 219 -19.58 19.86 -1.15
CA ALA A 219 -19.92 18.90 -2.18
C ALA A 219 -18.67 18.61 -3.01
N ASN A 220 -18.29 17.34 -3.08
CA ASN A 220 -17.15 16.87 -3.86
C ASN A 220 -17.63 15.92 -4.95
N TYR A 221 -17.13 16.12 -6.17
CA TYR A 221 -17.36 15.25 -7.31
C TYR A 221 -16.02 14.72 -7.81
N ARG A 222 -15.90 13.40 -7.89
CA ARG A 222 -14.74 12.74 -8.49
C ARG A 222 -15.18 11.92 -9.69
N SER A 223 -14.39 11.96 -10.75
CA SER A 223 -14.53 11.08 -11.91
C SER A 223 -13.18 10.45 -12.24
N ALA A 224 -13.11 9.13 -12.38
CA ALA A 224 -11.94 8.40 -12.83
C ALA A 224 -11.88 8.27 -14.37
N ASP A 225 -12.84 8.83 -15.09
CA ASP A 225 -12.89 8.71 -16.55
C ASP A 225 -13.35 10.00 -17.22
N LEU A 226 -12.64 11.09 -16.95
CA LEU A 226 -12.89 12.35 -17.64
C LEU A 226 -12.58 12.17 -19.14
N PHE A 227 -13.57 12.51 -19.98
CA PHE A 227 -13.51 12.42 -21.45
C PHE A 227 -13.21 11.01 -22.03
N GLY A 228 -13.43 9.94 -21.28
CA GLY A 228 -13.14 8.57 -21.75
C GLY A 228 -11.63 8.27 -21.84
N ARG A 229 -10.79 9.00 -21.11
CA ARG A 229 -9.32 8.92 -21.20
C ARG A 229 -8.65 8.38 -19.94
N ALA A 230 -9.40 7.81 -19.00
CA ALA A 230 -8.90 7.46 -17.67
C ALA A 230 -8.26 8.66 -16.95
N TRP A 231 -8.72 9.87 -17.22
CA TRP A 231 -8.27 11.07 -16.52
C TRP A 231 -9.09 11.23 -15.24
N GLU A 232 -8.40 11.43 -14.12
CA GLU A 232 -9.02 11.60 -12.82
C GLU A 232 -9.35 13.08 -12.59
N LEU A 233 -10.64 13.43 -12.64
CA LEU A 233 -11.16 14.72 -12.23
C LEU A 233 -11.47 14.69 -10.73
N HIS A 234 -10.92 15.62 -9.97
CA HIS A 234 -11.35 15.95 -8.62
C HIS A 234 -11.90 17.37 -8.62
N SER A 235 -13.17 17.55 -8.27
CA SER A 235 -13.76 18.87 -8.12
C SER A 235 -14.51 18.97 -6.81
N GLY A 236 -14.53 20.17 -6.23
CA GLY A 236 -15.22 20.40 -4.98
C GLY A 236 -15.63 21.86 -4.83
N VAL A 237 -16.73 22.04 -4.10
CA VAL A 237 -17.18 23.34 -3.61
C VAL A 237 -17.38 23.22 -2.11
N ARG A 238 -16.78 24.14 -1.35
CA ARG A 238 -16.97 24.27 0.09
C ARG A 238 -17.44 25.69 0.39
N ILE A 239 -18.55 25.79 1.11
CA ILE A 239 -19.15 27.05 1.52
C ILE A 239 -19.16 27.06 3.05
N GLU A 240 -18.36 27.94 3.62
CA GLU A 240 -18.29 28.28 5.05
C GLU A 240 -18.80 29.73 5.22
N GLN A 241 -19.10 30.15 6.46
CA GLN A 241 -19.60 31.51 6.70
C GLN A 241 -18.58 32.57 6.31
N LEU A 242 -17.31 32.35 6.64
CA LEU A 242 -16.21 33.29 6.40
C LEU A 242 -15.31 32.92 5.21
N ARG A 243 -15.54 31.76 4.57
CA ARG A 243 -14.68 31.26 3.49
C ARG A 243 -15.48 30.44 2.48
N GLN A 244 -15.26 30.66 1.19
CA GLN A 244 -15.82 29.87 0.12
C GLN A 244 -14.69 29.42 -0.81
N THR A 245 -14.62 28.13 -1.11
CA THR A 245 -13.63 27.57 -2.02
C THR A 245 -14.29 26.73 -3.10
N ALA A 246 -13.75 26.80 -4.31
CA ALA A 246 -14.12 25.95 -5.41
C ALA A 246 -12.87 25.53 -6.16
N TYR A 247 -12.77 24.26 -6.55
CA TYR A 247 -11.62 23.77 -7.29
C TYR A 247 -11.99 22.68 -8.29
N ALA A 248 -11.13 22.50 -9.28
CA ALA A 248 -11.15 21.40 -10.22
C ALA A 248 -9.71 21.04 -10.61
N ASP A 249 -9.31 19.81 -10.31
CA ASP A 249 -8.03 19.22 -10.66
C ASP A 249 -8.25 18.05 -11.61
N VAL A 250 -7.44 17.96 -12.65
CA VAL A 250 -7.40 16.84 -13.58
C VAL A 250 -6.03 16.20 -13.51
N PHE A 251 -5.98 14.92 -13.19
CA PHE A 251 -4.76 14.12 -13.13
C PHE A 251 -4.75 13.06 -14.22
N LEU A 252 -3.65 12.97 -14.94
CA LEU A 252 -3.44 11.97 -15.97
C LEU A 252 -2.91 10.66 -15.34
N PRO A 253 -3.12 9.49 -15.98
CA PRO A 253 -2.44 8.27 -15.62
C PRO A 253 -0.92 8.44 -15.64
N PRO A 254 -0.17 7.67 -14.83
CA PRO A 254 1.27 7.78 -14.77
C PRO A 254 1.94 7.48 -16.13
N ASP A 255 3.06 8.15 -16.38
CA ASP A 255 3.95 7.83 -17.50
C ASP A 255 4.84 6.62 -17.20
N GLN A 256 5.66 6.21 -18.18
CA GLN A 256 6.61 5.09 -18.03
C GLN A 256 7.64 5.31 -16.90
N ARG A 257 7.89 6.57 -16.52
CA ARG A 257 8.78 6.92 -15.40
C ARG A 257 8.02 7.02 -14.07
N ARG A 258 6.74 6.61 -14.04
CA ARG A 258 5.85 6.66 -12.86
C ARG A 258 5.61 8.09 -12.37
N ARG A 259 5.69 9.07 -13.27
CA ARG A 259 5.34 10.47 -12.99
C ARG A 259 3.88 10.66 -13.33
N ARG A 260 3.14 11.27 -12.42
CA ARG A 260 1.73 11.58 -12.56
C ARG A 260 1.59 13.08 -12.72
N ASP A 261 1.12 13.50 -13.88
CA ASP A 261 0.93 14.91 -14.20
C ASP A 261 -0.51 15.33 -13.93
N GLY A 262 -0.71 16.58 -13.56
CA GLY A 262 -2.03 17.15 -13.39
C GLY A 262 -2.07 18.64 -13.63
N VAL A 263 -3.27 19.14 -13.91
CA VAL A 263 -3.57 20.57 -14.05
C VAL A 263 -4.78 20.88 -13.19
N GLY A 264 -4.79 22.04 -12.56
CA GLY A 264 -5.86 22.40 -11.66
C GLY A 264 -6.14 23.89 -11.69
N ALA A 265 -7.34 24.24 -11.28
CA ALA A 265 -7.74 25.60 -10.99
C ALA A 265 -8.48 25.64 -9.67
N ALA A 266 -8.26 26.70 -8.91
CA ALA A 266 -8.97 26.95 -7.66
C ALA A 266 -9.35 28.42 -7.51
N PHE A 267 -10.49 28.63 -6.88
CA PHE A 267 -11.00 29.92 -6.45
C PHE A 267 -11.19 29.89 -4.95
N GLU A 268 -10.77 30.95 -4.27
CA GLU A 268 -10.99 31.16 -2.85
C GLU A 268 -11.50 32.58 -2.63
N LYS A 269 -12.55 32.69 -1.81
CA LYS A 269 -13.02 33.96 -1.27
C LYS A 269 -13.08 33.83 0.24
N SER A 270 -12.54 34.80 0.97
CA SER A 270 -12.68 34.82 2.43
C SER A 270 -12.80 36.24 2.96
N ASP A 271 -13.38 36.35 4.16
CA ASP A 271 -13.43 37.57 4.95
C ASP A 271 -13.17 37.16 6.40
N ILE A 272 -11.90 37.25 6.81
CA ILE A 272 -11.41 36.74 8.09
C ILE A 272 -10.53 37.83 8.71
N GLU A 273 -10.73 38.11 9.99
CA GLU A 273 -9.93 39.09 10.74
C GLU A 273 -9.82 40.46 10.03
N ASP A 274 -10.95 40.98 9.53
CA ASP A 274 -11.06 42.25 8.82
C ASP A 274 -10.23 42.32 7.50
N LEU A 275 -9.90 41.17 6.92
CA LEU A 275 -9.24 41.04 5.62
C LEU A 275 -10.13 40.28 4.63
N ALA A 276 -10.65 40.99 3.63
CA ALA A 276 -11.34 40.38 2.51
C ALA A 276 -10.32 39.95 1.44
N LEU A 277 -10.33 38.67 1.08
CA LEU A 277 -9.44 38.04 0.11
C LEU A 277 -10.25 37.40 -1.00
N GLU A 278 -9.85 37.64 -2.25
CA GLU A 278 -10.39 36.95 -3.43
C GLU A 278 -9.23 36.47 -4.30
N GLY A 279 -9.04 35.16 -4.37
CA GLY A 279 -7.90 34.49 -4.98
C GLY A 279 -8.31 33.54 -6.09
N TYR A 280 -7.55 33.55 -7.18
CA TYR A 280 -7.67 32.62 -8.30
C TYR A 280 -6.31 32.00 -8.57
N SER A 281 -6.26 30.68 -8.68
CA SER A 281 -5.04 29.97 -9.04
C SER A 281 -5.28 29.00 -10.18
N ILE A 282 -4.29 28.88 -11.05
CA ILE A 282 -4.21 27.85 -12.08
C ILE A 282 -2.81 27.27 -12.02
N GLY A 283 -2.70 25.95 -11.96
CA GLY A 283 -1.42 25.28 -11.78
C GLY A 283 -1.27 24.00 -12.57
N ALA A 284 -0.02 23.66 -12.84
CA ALA A 284 0.37 22.35 -13.32
C ALA A 284 1.24 21.68 -12.27
N THR A 285 1.02 20.39 -12.05
CA THR A 285 1.74 19.60 -11.05
C THR A 285 2.29 18.31 -11.66
N ARG A 286 3.39 17.84 -11.10
CA ARG A 286 3.97 16.53 -11.39
C ARG A 286 4.32 15.86 -10.06
N VAL A 287 3.74 14.69 -9.83
CA VAL A 287 3.97 13.88 -8.64
C VAL A 287 4.71 12.61 -9.03
N GLN A 288 5.76 12.26 -8.28
CA GLN A 288 6.50 11.01 -8.47
C GLN A 288 6.78 10.36 -7.11
N LYS A 289 6.32 9.12 -6.94
CA LYS A 289 6.62 8.32 -5.74
C LYS A 289 7.81 7.40 -5.99
N ARG A 290 8.81 7.45 -5.11
CA ARG A 290 10.01 6.59 -5.10
C ARG A 290 10.17 5.97 -3.72
N GLY A 291 9.75 4.71 -3.58
CA GLY A 291 9.68 4.04 -2.28
C GLY A 291 8.76 4.83 -1.34
N SER A 292 9.29 5.21 -0.18
CA SER A 292 8.58 5.98 0.85
C SER A 292 8.60 7.49 0.66
N ILE A 293 9.25 7.99 -0.41
CA ILE A 293 9.34 9.42 -0.71
C ILE A 293 8.41 9.77 -1.88
N GLU A 294 7.53 10.73 -1.66
CA GLU A 294 6.76 11.40 -2.71
C GLU A 294 7.38 12.77 -3.01
N GLN A 295 7.74 13.00 -4.26
CA GLN A 295 8.15 14.31 -4.75
C GLN A 295 7.01 14.96 -5.52
N ARG A 296 6.75 16.23 -5.27
CA ARG A 296 5.80 17.07 -6.00
C ARG A 296 6.51 18.28 -6.57
N LEU A 297 6.43 18.48 -7.88
CA LEU A 297 6.83 19.71 -8.55
C LEU A 297 5.57 20.42 -9.01
N ALA A 298 5.50 21.74 -8.84
CA ALA A 298 4.36 22.54 -9.27
C ALA A 298 4.80 23.87 -9.88
N LEU A 299 4.02 24.34 -10.84
CA LEU A 299 4.10 25.68 -11.40
C LEU A 299 2.70 26.28 -11.31
N ASN A 300 2.52 27.37 -10.57
CA ASN A 300 1.21 27.95 -10.31
C ASN A 300 1.20 29.43 -10.68
N TRP A 301 0.20 29.84 -11.45
CA TRP A 301 -0.22 31.23 -11.56
C TRP A 301 -1.24 31.53 -10.46
N LEU A 302 -0.96 32.53 -9.65
CA LEU A 302 -1.84 32.99 -8.58
C LEU A 302 -2.11 34.48 -8.76
N GLN A 303 -3.38 34.86 -8.67
CA GLN A 303 -3.80 36.24 -8.58
C GLN A 303 -4.69 36.41 -7.36
N GLU A 304 -4.32 37.33 -6.48
CA GLU A 304 -5.02 37.59 -5.23
C GLU A 304 -5.36 39.06 -5.11
N LYS A 305 -6.61 39.35 -4.76
CA LYS A 305 -7.10 40.68 -4.43
C LYS A 305 -7.31 40.74 -2.91
N GLN A 306 -6.54 41.58 -2.24
CA GLN A 306 -6.59 41.79 -0.80
C GLN A 306 -7.24 43.14 -0.51
N THR A 307 -8.26 43.17 0.35
CA THR A 307 -8.93 44.39 0.80
C THR A 307 -8.96 44.41 2.32
N PRO A 308 -7.88 44.86 2.97
CA PRO A 308 -7.88 45.07 4.42
C PRO A 308 -8.81 46.22 4.78
N LYS A 309 -9.55 46.08 5.89
CA LYS A 309 -10.47 47.13 6.36
C LYS A 309 -9.74 48.44 6.64
N GLY A 310 -10.24 49.52 6.04
CA GLY A 310 -9.64 50.86 6.19
C GLY A 310 -8.37 51.09 5.39
N SER A 311 -7.94 50.13 4.55
CA SER A 311 -6.80 50.28 3.63
C SER A 311 -7.26 50.14 2.16
N PRO A 312 -6.48 50.66 1.20
CA PRO A 312 -6.76 50.44 -0.21
C PRO A 312 -6.71 48.96 -0.57
N THR A 313 -7.50 48.58 -1.58
CA THR A 313 -7.42 47.26 -2.17
C THR A 313 -6.14 47.10 -2.98
N THR A 314 -5.42 46.01 -2.77
CA THR A 314 -4.21 45.64 -3.52
C THR A 314 -4.48 44.37 -4.33
N THR A 315 -3.86 44.25 -5.50
CA THR A 315 -3.90 43.02 -6.31
C THR A 315 -2.48 42.54 -6.52
N ASN A 316 -2.19 41.33 -6.06
CA ASN A 316 -0.88 40.69 -6.18
C ASN A 316 -0.98 39.51 -7.14
N ARG A 317 0.04 39.35 -7.98
CA ARG A 317 0.16 38.25 -8.93
C ARG A 317 1.50 37.56 -8.76
N ALA A 318 1.51 36.24 -8.84
CA ALA A 318 2.75 35.47 -8.83
C ALA A 318 2.67 34.27 -9.76
N LEU A 319 3.72 34.09 -10.57
CA LEU A 319 4.06 32.80 -11.15
C LEU A 319 5.06 32.13 -10.23
N THR A 320 4.63 31.07 -9.55
CA THR A 320 5.43 30.38 -8.55
C THR A 320 5.88 29.03 -9.06
N ALA A 321 7.16 28.72 -8.88
CA ALA A 321 7.68 27.38 -9.01
C ALA A 321 7.84 26.78 -7.61
N GLN A 322 7.42 25.52 -7.42
CA GLN A 322 7.46 24.84 -6.13
C GLN A 322 7.98 23.42 -6.28
N ALA A 323 8.84 23.00 -5.35
CA ALA A 323 9.27 21.63 -5.14
C ALA A 323 8.92 21.21 -3.70
N GLY A 324 8.33 20.03 -3.55
CA GLY A 324 7.98 19.46 -2.27
C GLY A 324 8.38 18.00 -2.16
N TRP A 325 8.74 17.58 -0.97
CA TRP A 325 9.04 16.20 -0.62
C TRP A 325 8.23 15.80 0.60
N THR A 326 7.59 14.64 0.52
CA THR A 326 6.91 14.02 1.64
C THR A 326 7.49 12.64 1.83
N TRP A 327 8.05 12.38 3.01
CA TRP A 327 8.46 11.05 3.43
C TRP A 327 7.54 10.58 4.55
N ARG A 328 7.09 9.33 4.47
CA ARG A 328 6.23 8.73 5.50
C ARG A 328 6.65 7.30 5.76
N HIS A 329 6.73 6.96 7.04
CA HIS A 329 6.81 5.59 7.52
C HIS A 329 5.76 5.41 8.61
N ALA A 330 4.67 4.73 8.28
CA ALA A 330 3.53 4.47 9.16
C ALA A 330 3.11 3.01 8.96
N PRO A 331 3.52 2.09 9.85
CA PRO A 331 3.18 0.67 9.75
C PRO A 331 1.67 0.44 9.69
N ASP A 332 0.91 1.12 10.55
CA ASP A 332 -0.54 1.18 10.51
C ASP A 332 -1.01 2.63 10.23
N PRO A 333 -1.51 2.93 9.02
CA PRO A 333 -2.03 4.24 8.68
C PRO A 333 -3.27 4.67 9.48
N LEU A 334 -3.99 3.73 10.10
CA LEU A 334 -5.16 3.99 10.93
C LEU A 334 -4.81 4.27 12.39
N ASN A 335 -3.61 3.86 12.82
CA ASN A 335 -3.10 4.15 14.14
C ASN A 335 -2.15 5.36 14.12
N PRO A 336 -2.62 6.58 14.44
CA PRO A 336 -1.77 7.76 14.43
C PRO A 336 -0.70 7.75 15.53
N SER A 337 -0.78 6.82 16.50
CA SER A 337 0.25 6.66 17.53
C SER A 337 1.50 5.93 17.02
N GLU A 338 1.49 5.38 15.80
CA GLU A 338 2.62 4.68 15.21
C GLU A 338 3.10 5.33 13.92
N GLY A 339 4.31 5.86 13.96
CA GLY A 339 5.04 6.26 12.76
C GLY A 339 5.40 7.73 12.70
N ILE A 340 5.92 8.11 11.54
CA ILE A 340 6.54 9.41 11.32
C ILE A 340 6.25 9.90 9.90
N ALA A 341 5.99 11.21 9.80
CA ALA A 341 5.82 11.90 8.54
C ALA A 341 6.66 13.19 8.55
N LEU A 342 7.46 13.35 7.50
CA LEU A 342 8.25 14.54 7.23
C LEU A 342 7.79 15.16 5.92
N GLN A 343 7.57 16.46 5.92
CA GLN A 343 7.21 17.22 4.73
C GLN A 343 8.12 18.45 4.63
N ALA A 344 8.75 18.62 3.48
CA ALA A 344 9.55 19.80 3.15
C ALA A 344 9.02 20.40 1.85
N GLN A 345 8.92 21.73 1.78
CA GLN A 345 8.52 22.46 0.59
C GLN A 345 9.42 23.67 0.41
N LEU A 346 9.77 23.93 -0.84
CA LEU A 346 10.52 25.08 -1.31
C LEU A 346 9.78 25.65 -2.51
N GLY A 347 9.48 26.93 -2.53
CA GLY A 347 8.90 27.58 -3.69
C GLY A 347 9.18 29.06 -3.73
N GLY A 348 8.94 29.71 -4.86
CA GLY A 348 9.22 31.12 -4.99
C GLY A 348 8.71 31.70 -6.29
N GLY A 349 8.64 33.03 -6.32
CA GLY A 349 8.31 33.83 -7.49
C GLY A 349 9.43 34.83 -7.79
N SER A 350 9.47 35.32 -9.02
CA SER A 350 10.41 36.37 -9.40
C SER A 350 9.77 37.46 -10.27
N LYS A 351 10.17 38.71 -10.02
CA LYS A 351 9.87 39.91 -10.82
C LYS A 351 10.41 39.85 -12.23
N GLN A 352 11.48 39.08 -12.45
CA GLN A 352 12.02 38.87 -13.80
C GLN A 352 11.13 37.97 -14.67
N LEU A 353 10.15 37.30 -14.04
CA LEU A 353 9.15 36.47 -14.70
C LEU A 353 7.80 37.20 -14.64
N LEU A 354 6.76 36.53 -14.14
CA LEU A 354 5.40 37.08 -14.10
C LEU A 354 4.95 37.39 -12.65
N SER A 355 5.86 37.54 -11.69
CA SER A 355 5.49 37.84 -10.30
C SER A 355 5.65 39.32 -9.97
N ASP A 356 4.79 39.85 -9.12
CA ASP A 356 4.88 41.23 -8.64
C ASP A 356 5.97 41.41 -7.58
N GLN A 357 6.51 40.32 -7.02
CA GLN A 357 7.60 40.31 -6.03
C GLN A 357 8.57 39.13 -6.21
N ASP A 358 9.85 39.38 -5.90
CA ASP A 358 10.85 38.32 -5.73
C ASP A 358 10.72 37.74 -4.31
N PHE A 359 10.42 36.44 -4.21
CA PHE A 359 10.31 35.80 -2.91
C PHE A 359 10.70 34.32 -2.95
N LEU A 360 11.20 33.83 -1.82
CA LEU A 360 11.46 32.43 -1.56
C LEU A 360 10.71 31.99 -0.30
N ARG A 361 9.82 31.00 -0.44
CA ARG A 361 9.07 30.39 0.64
C ARG A 361 9.61 29.00 0.94
N THR A 362 9.89 28.75 2.21
CA THR A 362 10.23 27.44 2.75
C THR A 362 9.17 27.01 3.75
N TYR A 363 8.84 25.73 3.77
CA TYR A 363 7.93 25.15 4.75
C TYR A 363 8.39 23.74 5.11
N PHE A 364 8.45 23.46 6.41
CA PHE A 364 8.79 22.17 6.97
C PHE A 364 7.74 21.76 7.99
N ARG A 365 7.29 20.51 7.91
CA ARG A 365 6.37 19.90 8.86
C ARG A 365 6.89 18.54 9.29
N TYR A 366 6.87 18.34 10.60
CA TYR A 366 7.19 17.12 11.31
C TYR A 366 5.94 16.62 12.05
N ALA A 367 5.62 15.34 11.92
CA ALA A 367 4.60 14.68 12.73
C ALA A 367 5.08 13.26 13.12
N GLN A 368 4.96 12.91 14.39
CA GLN A 368 5.36 11.61 14.91
C GLN A 368 4.37 11.12 15.96
N GLY A 369 3.91 9.88 15.79
CA GLY A 369 3.25 9.11 16.84
C GLY A 369 4.26 8.23 17.56
N LEU A 370 4.17 8.19 18.89
CA LEU A 370 4.94 7.32 19.76
C LEU A 370 3.97 6.52 20.63
N PRO A 371 3.90 5.18 20.50
CA PRO A 371 3.13 4.37 21.42
C PRO A 371 3.85 4.33 22.78
N LEU A 372 3.18 4.73 23.85
CA LEU A 372 3.69 4.66 25.22
C LEU A 372 3.21 3.39 25.95
N GLY A 373 2.17 2.74 25.42
CA GLY A 373 1.59 1.50 25.92
C GLY A 373 0.54 0.96 24.96
N VAL A 374 -0.33 0.06 25.45
CA VAL A 374 -1.40 -0.56 24.63
C VAL A 374 -2.54 0.45 24.35
N SER A 375 -2.79 1.37 25.27
CA SER A 375 -3.85 2.39 25.16
C SER A 375 -3.33 3.82 24.98
N ASP A 376 -2.05 4.04 25.28
CA ASP A 376 -1.50 5.37 25.45
C ASP A 376 -0.53 5.69 24.31
N GLY A 377 -0.68 6.87 23.74
CA GLY A 377 0.18 7.36 22.67
C GLY A 377 0.48 8.85 22.85
N LEU A 378 1.69 9.23 22.48
CA LEU A 378 2.11 10.63 22.39
C LEU A 378 2.17 11.02 20.92
N PHE A 379 1.56 12.16 20.57
CA PHE A 379 1.64 12.72 19.23
C PHE A 379 2.40 14.04 19.26
N LEU A 380 3.51 14.10 18.52
CA LEU A 380 4.35 15.27 18.39
C LEU A 380 4.18 15.88 17.01
N ARG A 381 3.98 17.20 16.94
CA ARG A 381 3.90 17.96 15.69
C ARG A 381 4.72 19.23 15.80
N ALA A 382 5.52 19.52 14.78
CA ALA A 382 6.25 20.77 14.66
C ALA A 382 6.14 21.30 13.23
N GLU A 383 6.02 22.62 13.08
CA GLU A 383 5.93 23.30 11.80
C GLU A 383 6.82 24.54 11.80
N LEU A 384 7.53 24.76 10.70
CA LEU A 384 8.40 25.90 10.48
C LEU A 384 8.16 26.42 9.06
N GLY A 385 7.90 27.72 8.91
CA GLY A 385 7.75 28.37 7.61
C GLY A 385 8.49 29.69 7.59
N VAL A 386 9.19 29.97 6.50
CA VAL A 386 9.91 31.24 6.31
C VAL A 386 9.68 31.73 4.88
N THR A 387 9.29 33.00 4.73
CA THR A 387 9.24 33.68 3.44
C THR A 387 10.30 34.77 3.43
N LEU A 388 11.29 34.63 2.55
CA LEU A 388 12.36 35.58 2.34
C LEU A 388 12.01 36.43 1.11
N ALA A 389 11.90 37.74 1.29
CA ALA A 389 11.63 38.68 0.21
C ALA A 389 12.18 40.07 0.56
N PRO A 390 12.47 40.92 -0.44
CA PRO A 390 12.87 42.31 -0.19
C PRO A 390 11.78 43.18 0.46
N SER A 391 10.51 42.87 0.20
CA SER A 391 9.33 43.48 0.86
C SER A 391 8.20 42.46 0.91
N SER A 392 7.30 42.60 1.90
CA SER A 392 6.03 41.87 1.96
C SER A 392 5.04 42.31 0.88
N ASP A 393 5.19 43.53 0.35
CA ASP A 393 4.32 44.04 -0.69
C ASP A 393 4.52 43.26 -2.00
N GLY A 394 3.42 42.93 -2.67
CA GLY A 394 3.43 42.16 -3.92
C GLY A 394 3.58 40.64 -3.76
N ILE A 395 3.64 40.14 -2.51
CA ILE A 395 3.57 38.70 -2.24
C ILE A 395 2.08 38.33 -2.08
N PRO A 396 1.54 37.41 -2.90
CA PRO A 396 0.22 36.84 -2.67
C PRO A 396 0.24 35.76 -1.58
#